data_AF-A0A937WCU7-F1
#
_entry.id   AF-A0A937WCU7-F1
#
_cell.length_a   1.000
_cell.length_b   1.000
_cell.length_c   1.000
_cell.angle_alpha   90.00
_cell.angle_beta   90.00
_cell.angle_gamma   90.00
#
_symmetry.space_group_name_H-M   'P 1'
#
loop_
_entity.id
_entity.type
_entity.pdbx_description
1 polymer ?
#
loop_
_entity_poly.entity_id
_entity_poly.type
_entity_poly.pdbx_seq_one_letter_code
_entity_poly.pdbx_strand_id
1 'polypeptide(L)'
;MPKAHWGFTLVCFWRFRKLKHRKGLWRCLEIQGKPTLADFDDILREAFDHDLTDHLGGFGRLIQRGKGNPFREIDLGDVDALGGGDGADVRIAGLSG
;
A
#
# COMPACT_ATOMS: atom_id res chain seq x y z
N MET A 1 18.55 -17.38 26.84
CA MET A 1 17.35 -16.99 26.08
C MET A 1 17.56 -15.59 25.52
N PRO A 2 17.69 -15.39 24.21
CA PRO A 2 17.92 -14.06 23.66
C PRO A 2 16.62 -13.25 23.71
N LYS A 3 16.72 -12.00 24.18
CA LYS A 3 15.65 -11.02 24.21
C LYS A 3 15.45 -10.49 22.79
N ALA A 4 14.24 -10.61 22.25
CA ALA A 4 13.87 -9.98 20.99
C ALA A 4 13.79 -8.47 21.21
N HIS A 5 14.76 -7.75 20.65
CA HIS A 5 14.75 -6.31 20.54
C HIS A 5 13.78 -5.93 19.41
N TRP A 6 12.57 -5.55 19.76
CA TRP A 6 11.63 -5.02 18.79
C TRP A 6 11.90 -3.53 18.56
N GLY A 7 12.78 -3.23 17.59
CA GLY A 7 12.88 -1.89 17.02
C GLY A 7 11.70 -1.64 16.07
N PHE A 8 10.53 -1.35 16.60
CA PHE A 8 9.36 -1.01 15.80
C PHE A 8 9.49 0.42 15.28
N THR A 9 9.66 0.57 13.96
CA THR A 9 9.69 1.87 13.29
C THR A 9 8.56 1.95 12.27
N LEU A 10 7.70 2.95 12.49
CA LEU A 10 6.58 3.46 11.68
C LEU A 10 5.41 2.50 11.40
N VAL A 11 4.37 2.64 12.22
CA VAL A 11 3.02 2.12 11.97
C VAL A 11 2.30 3.11 11.05
N CYS A 12 2.29 2.83 9.74
CA CYS A 12 1.48 3.59 8.80
C CYS A 12 0.06 3.03 8.79
N PHE A 13 -0.89 3.73 9.43
CA PHE A 13 -2.31 3.39 9.31
C PHE A 13 -2.83 3.86 7.96
N TRP A 14 -3.01 2.93 7.03
CA TRP A 14 -3.70 3.22 5.80
C TRP A 14 -5.18 2.84 5.90
N ARG A 15 -6.05 3.77 5.51
CA ARG A 15 -7.49 3.60 5.51
C ARG A 15 -7.95 3.32 4.08
N PHE A 16 -8.21 2.05 3.78
CA PHE A 16 -8.68 1.65 2.45
C PHE A 16 -10.21 1.55 2.43
N ARG A 17 -10.82 2.23 1.44
CA ARG A 17 -12.25 2.11 1.16
C ARG A 17 -12.44 1.12 0.01
N LYS A 18 -12.91 -0.08 0.31
CA LYS A 18 -13.24 -1.03 -0.76
C LYS A 18 -14.64 -0.72 -1.28
N LEU A 19 -14.73 -0.55 -2.60
CA LEU A 19 -15.94 -0.70 -3.43
C LEU A 19 -16.95 0.46 -3.40
N LYS A 20 -17.20 1.00 -4.61
CA LYS A 20 -18.37 1.80 -4.98
C LYS A 20 -19.69 1.18 -4.46
N HIS A 21 -19.72 -0.15 -4.37
CA HIS A 21 -20.88 -0.97 -4.04
C HIS A 21 -20.97 -1.42 -2.56
N ARG A 22 -19.91 -1.28 -1.74
CA ARG A 22 -19.92 -1.64 -0.31
C ARG A 22 -19.36 -0.50 0.55
N LYS A 23 -20.13 0.57 0.69
CA LYS A 23 -19.71 1.85 1.33
C LYS A 23 -19.26 1.75 2.80
N GLY A 24 -19.41 0.59 3.45
CA GLY A 24 -19.06 0.35 4.84
C GLY A 24 -17.86 -0.57 5.10
N LEU A 25 -17.22 -1.14 4.07
CA LEU A 25 -16.05 -2.02 4.27
C LEU A 25 -14.76 -1.19 4.39
N TRP A 26 -14.13 -1.29 5.55
CA TRP A 26 -12.86 -0.62 5.87
C TRP A 26 -11.91 -1.62 6.52
N ARG A 27 -10.62 -1.48 6.23
CA ARG A 27 -9.54 -2.22 6.88
C ARG A 27 -8.45 -1.24 7.29
N CYS A 28 -7.94 -1.43 8.51
CA CYS A 28 -6.72 -0.80 8.98
C CYS A 28 -5.62 -1.86 8.84
N LEU A 29 -4.59 -1.55 8.07
CA LEU A 29 -3.44 -2.41 7.90
C LEU A 29 -2.24 -1.75 8.55
N GLU A 30 -1.49 -2.53 9.34
CA GLU A 30 -0.19 -2.15 9.85
C GLU A 30 0.86 -2.79 8.95
N ILE A 31 1.61 -1.96 8.24
CA ILE A 31 2.59 -2.40 7.26
C ILE A 31 3.94 -1.83 7.68
N GLN A 32 4.94 -2.70 7.82
CA GLN A 32 6.31 -2.30 8.08
C GLN A 32 6.88 -1.63 6.81
N GLY A 33 7.87 -0.74 6.89
CA GLY A 33 8.38 -0.05 5.68
C GLY A 33 9.18 -0.92 4.69
N LYS A 34 9.45 -2.19 5.03
CA LYS A 34 10.28 -3.12 4.24
C LYS A 34 9.64 -3.67 2.94
N PRO A 35 8.34 -3.99 2.90
CA PRO A 35 7.70 -4.59 1.73
C PRO A 35 7.71 -3.65 0.52
N THR A 36 7.65 -4.26 -0.66
CA THR A 36 7.47 -3.59 -1.95
C THR A 36 5.99 -3.28 -2.22
N LEU A 37 5.69 -2.61 -3.34
CA LEU A 37 4.30 -2.44 -3.79
C LEU A 37 3.66 -3.78 -4.18
N ALA A 38 4.43 -4.74 -4.72
CA ALA A 38 3.91 -6.08 -4.98
C ALA A 38 3.51 -6.81 -3.70
N ASP A 39 4.37 -6.82 -2.68
CA ASP A 39 4.04 -7.39 -1.37
C ASP A 39 2.81 -6.73 -0.75
N PHE A 40 2.69 -5.41 -0.95
CA PHE A 40 1.57 -4.65 -0.44
C PHE A 40 0.28 -4.93 -1.20
N ASP A 41 0.34 -5.14 -2.52
CA ASP A 41 -0.79 -5.55 -3.34
C ASP A 41 -1.33 -6.91 -2.90
N ASP A 42 -0.45 -7.88 -2.63
CA ASP A 42 -0.83 -9.19 -2.09
C ASP A 42 -1.57 -9.06 -0.75
N ILE A 43 -1.04 -8.24 0.17
CA ILE A 43 -1.68 -7.96 1.46
C ILE A 43 -3.07 -7.34 1.26
N LEU A 44 -3.22 -6.41 0.31
CA LEU A 44 -4.53 -5.82 -0.01
C LEU A 44 -5.49 -6.86 -0.56
N ARG A 45 -5.04 -7.71 -1.50
CA ARG A 45 -5.88 -8.76 -2.08
C ARG A 45 -6.36 -9.72 -0.99
N GLU A 46 -5.47 -10.16 -0.10
CA GLU A 46 -5.82 -11.03 1.04
C GLU A 46 -6.78 -10.33 2.02
N ALA A 47 -6.44 -9.12 2.49
CA ALA A 47 -7.22 -8.39 3.50
C ALA A 47 -8.66 -8.07 3.05
N PHE A 48 -8.84 -8.02 1.74
CA PHE A 48 -10.11 -7.72 1.11
C PHE A 48 -10.78 -8.91 0.43
N ASP A 49 -10.21 -10.12 0.53
CA ASP A 49 -10.76 -11.35 -0.07
C ASP A 49 -10.96 -11.19 -1.60
N HIS A 50 -9.89 -10.80 -2.29
CA HIS A 50 -9.78 -10.82 -3.74
C HIS A 50 -9.02 -12.07 -4.21
N ASP A 51 -9.29 -12.48 -5.44
CA ASP A 51 -8.46 -13.48 -6.12
C ASP A 51 -7.04 -12.93 -6.31
N LEU A 52 -6.05 -13.77 -6.02
CA LEU A 52 -4.64 -13.40 -5.99
C LEU A 52 -3.99 -13.41 -7.38
N THR A 53 -4.68 -13.85 -8.44
CA THR A 53 -4.05 -14.21 -9.72
C THR A 53 -4.69 -13.59 -10.96
N ASP A 54 -5.78 -12.83 -10.81
CA ASP A 54 -6.50 -12.19 -11.94
C ASP A 54 -6.72 -10.67 -11.79
N HIS A 55 -6.22 -10.06 -10.70
CA HIS A 55 -6.34 -8.62 -10.46
C HIS A 55 -5.04 -7.87 -10.82
N LEU A 56 -5.19 -6.68 -11.39
CA LEU A 56 -4.09 -5.71 -11.59
C LEU A 56 -4.19 -4.63 -10.50
N GLY A 57 -3.06 -4.28 -9.90
CA GLY A 57 -2.94 -3.20 -8.92
C GLY A 57 -2.33 -1.95 -9.56
N GLY A 58 -2.91 -0.78 -9.31
CA GLY A 58 -2.32 0.51 -9.71
C GLY A 58 -2.13 1.38 -8.48
N PHE A 59 -0.93 1.94 -8.31
CA PHE A 59 -0.56 2.68 -7.11
C PHE A 59 -0.29 4.15 -7.41
N GLY A 60 -1.03 5.02 -6.71
CA GLY A 60 -0.84 6.46 -6.73
C GLY A 60 -0.57 7.02 -5.34
N ARG A 61 0.30 8.03 -5.26
CA ARG A 61 0.55 8.79 -4.02
C ARG A 61 -0.02 10.19 -4.13
N LEU A 62 -0.82 10.58 -3.14
CA LEU A 62 -1.22 11.98 -2.97
C LEU A 62 -0.16 12.73 -2.15
N ILE A 63 0.43 13.76 -2.75
CA ILE A 63 1.40 14.65 -2.11
C ILE A 63 0.79 16.04 -1.95
N GLN A 64 0.88 16.61 -0.74
CA GLN A 64 0.39 17.94 -0.45
C GLN A 64 1.33 19.01 -1.04
N ARG A 65 0.80 19.94 -1.85
CA ARG A 65 1.59 21.05 -2.43
C ARG A 65 1.70 22.27 -1.51
N GLY A 66 2.19 22.09 -0.28
CA GLY A 66 2.33 23.20 0.68
C GLY A 66 1.00 23.68 1.29
N LYS A 67 1.07 24.76 2.09
CA LYS A 67 -0.05 25.21 2.93
C LYS A 67 -1.17 25.83 2.07
N GLY A 68 -2.31 25.13 1.97
CA GLY A 68 -3.52 25.62 1.31
C GLY A 68 -3.72 25.19 -0.15
N ASN A 69 -2.84 24.37 -0.73
CA ASN A 69 -2.97 23.90 -2.10
C ASN A 69 -3.58 22.49 -2.22
N PRO A 70 -4.19 22.17 -3.37
CA PRO A 70 -4.68 20.84 -3.69
C PRO A 70 -3.57 19.78 -3.65
N PHE A 71 -3.94 18.55 -3.29
CA PHE A 71 -3.06 17.39 -3.42
C PHE A 71 -2.70 17.16 -4.90
N ARG A 72 -1.45 16.78 -5.16
CA ARG A 72 -1.03 16.24 -6.44
C ARG A 72 -0.98 14.72 -6.33
N GLU A 73 -1.56 14.04 -7.29
CA GLU A 73 -1.32 12.62 -7.49
C GLU A 73 -0.01 12.40 -8.25
N ILE A 74 0.82 11.51 -7.71
CA ILE A 74 2.02 11.00 -8.35
C ILE A 74 1.79 9.52 -8.60
N ASP A 75 1.93 9.13 -9.86
CA ASP A 75 1.90 7.74 -10.27
C ASP A 75 3.15 7.03 -9.73
N LEU A 76 2.94 5.90 -9.06
CA LEU A 76 3.99 5.03 -8.53
C LEU A 76 4.21 3.79 -9.41
N GLY A 77 3.35 3.57 -10.40
CA GLY A 77 3.37 2.42 -11.28
C GLY A 77 2.33 1.36 -10.92
N ASP A 78 2.31 0.33 -11.75
CA ASP A 78 1.38 -0.78 -11.71
C ASP A 78 2.06 -2.07 -11.22
N VAL A 79 1.25 -2.96 -10.65
CA VAL A 79 1.59 -4.31 -10.26
C VAL A 79 0.67 -5.28 -11.00
N ASP A 80 1.26 -6.23 -11.72
CA ASP A 80 0.50 -7.25 -12.43
C ASP A 80 -0.02 -8.35 -11.50
N ALA A 81 -0.81 -9.26 -12.06
CA ALA A 81 -1.46 -10.30 -11.28
C ALA A 81 -0.47 -11.32 -10.68
N LEU A 82 0.76 -11.41 -11.20
CA LEU A 82 1.79 -12.34 -10.76
C LEU A 82 2.88 -11.65 -9.92
N GLY A 83 2.65 -10.40 -9.51
CA GLY A 83 3.57 -9.62 -8.69
C GLY A 83 4.69 -8.92 -9.47
N GLY A 84 4.62 -8.90 -10.80
CA GLY A 84 5.48 -8.08 -11.67
C GLY A 84 4.88 -6.69 -11.90
N GLY A 85 5.35 -5.96 -12.93
CA GLY A 85 4.92 -4.59 -13.23
C GLY A 85 6.00 -3.54 -12.96
N ASP A 86 5.82 -2.33 -13.48
CA ASP A 86 6.80 -1.24 -13.38
C ASP A 86 6.88 -0.62 -11.97
N GLY A 87 5.82 -0.75 -11.18
CA GLY A 87 5.78 -0.36 -9.78
C GLY A 87 6.18 -1.46 -8.79
N ALA A 88 6.33 -2.71 -9.23
CA ALA A 88 6.44 -3.89 -8.35
C ALA A 88 7.54 -3.80 -7.29
N ASP A 89 8.73 -3.34 -7.68
CA ASP A 89 9.91 -3.27 -6.83
C ASP A 89 10.00 -1.98 -5.97
N VAL A 90 9.03 -1.07 -6.10
CA VAL A 90 9.02 0.19 -5.34
C VAL A 90 8.80 -0.13 -3.86
N ARG A 91 9.77 0.24 -3.02
CA ARG A 91 9.69 0.01 -1.57
C ARG A 91 8.83 1.07 -0.91
N ILE A 92 7.93 0.65 -0.01
CA ILE A 92 7.07 1.56 0.74
C ILE A 92 7.88 2.56 1.58
N ALA A 93 9.00 2.15 2.19
CA ALA A 93 9.89 3.08 2.90
C ALA A 93 10.49 4.18 2.01
N GLY A 94 10.61 3.97 0.69
CA GLY A 94 11.03 5.00 -0.25
C GLY A 94 9.97 6.09 -0.47
N LEU A 95 8.74 5.86 -0.03
CA LEU A 95 7.59 6.74 -0.24
C LEU A 95 7.27 7.64 0.96
N SER A 96 8.04 7.58 2.06
CA SER A 96 7.76 8.35 3.29
C SER A 96 8.40 9.75 3.34
N GLY A 97 8.84 10.30 2.21
CA GLY A 97 9.38 11.67 2.08
C GLY A 97 8.31 12.74 2.00
#